data_AF-A0A951Q7B2-F1
#
_entry.id   AF-A0A951Q7B2-F1
#
_cell.length_a   1.000
_cell.length_b   1.000
_cell.length_c   1.000
_cell.angle_alpha   90.00
_cell.angle_beta   90.00
_cell.angle_gamma   90.00
#
_symmetry.space_group_name_H-M   'P 1'
#
loop_
_entity.id
_entity.type
_entity.pdbx_description
1 polymer ?
#
loop_
_entity_poly.entity_id
_entity_poly.type
_entity_poly.pdbx_seq_one_letter_code
_entity_poly.pdbx_strand_id
1 'polypeptide(L)'
;MGKVPVSKVAELRKRVGLTQRQLADEVGVTESTISNWEQGRNSLVWLERVAKLCHALKCTPDQLIDYIDPDSESVSKSELK
;
A
#
# COMPACT_ATOMS: atom_id res chain seq x y z
N MET A 1 -11.78 19.17 16.15
CA MET A 1 -10.49 18.47 16.03
C MET A 1 -10.65 17.30 15.07
N GLY A 2 -9.88 17.26 13.97
CA GLY A 2 -9.89 16.13 13.03
C GLY A 2 -9.19 14.89 13.61
N LYS A 3 -9.50 13.70 13.10
CA LYS A 3 -8.80 12.45 13.46
C LYS A 3 -7.36 12.51 12.94
N VAL A 4 -6.39 12.05 13.74
CA VAL A 4 -4.98 11.94 13.34
C VAL A 4 -4.68 10.47 13.02
N PRO A 5 -4.13 10.14 11.84
CA PRO A 5 -3.77 8.77 11.51
C PRO A 5 -2.56 8.29 12.32
N VAL A 6 -2.61 7.05 12.80
CA VAL A 6 -1.53 6.39 13.54
C VAL A 6 -1.16 5.10 12.80
N SER A 7 0.14 4.81 12.70
CA SER A 7 0.62 3.60 12.05
C SER A 7 0.30 2.35 12.84
N LYS A 8 -0.18 1.31 12.16
CA LYS A 8 -0.34 -0.05 12.71
C LYS A 8 0.66 -1.05 12.14
N VAL A 9 1.59 -0.62 11.30
CA VAL A 9 2.51 -1.52 10.58
C VAL A 9 3.32 -2.37 11.55
N ALA A 10 3.84 -1.78 12.62
CA ALA A 10 4.65 -2.50 13.61
C ALA A 10 3.85 -3.59 14.35
N GLU A 11 2.60 -3.29 14.69
CA GLU A 11 1.70 -4.24 15.36
C GLU A 11 1.38 -5.43 14.46
N LEU A 12 1.02 -5.15 13.20
CA LEU A 12 0.67 -6.17 12.22
C LEU A 12 1.87 -7.04 11.85
N ARG A 13 3.03 -6.44 11.61
CA ARG A 13 4.28 -7.17 11.33
C ARG A 13 4.65 -8.13 12.47
N LYS A 14 4.61 -7.64 13.72
CA LYS A 14 4.91 -8.47 14.90
C LYS A 14 3.92 -9.62 15.06
N ARG A 15 2.64 -9.40 14.74
CA ARG A 15 1.59 -10.43 14.80
C ARG A 15 1.87 -11.62 13.89
N VAL A 16 2.50 -11.38 12.74
CA VAL A 16 2.90 -12.43 11.80
C VAL A 16 4.35 -12.89 11.99
N GLY A 17 5.05 -12.44 13.04
CA GLY A 17 6.38 -12.91 13.40
C GLY A 17 7.54 -12.39 12.52
N LEU A 18 7.32 -11.34 11.72
CA LEU A 18 8.35 -10.82 10.81
C LEU A 18 9.24 -9.76 11.48
N THR A 19 10.52 -9.72 11.12
CA THR A 19 11.43 -8.59 11.37
C THR A 19 11.18 -7.45 10.37
N GLN A 20 11.65 -6.23 10.67
CA GLN A 20 11.51 -5.10 9.73
C GLN A 20 12.18 -5.40 8.38
N ARG A 21 13.36 -6.05 8.40
CA ARG A 21 14.07 -6.47 7.19
C ARG A 21 13.30 -7.51 6.37
N GLN A 22 12.74 -8.55 7.00
CA GLN A 22 11.93 -9.54 6.28
C GLN A 22 10.70 -8.92 5.62
N LEU A 23 9.98 -8.05 6.33
CA LEU A 23 8.85 -7.35 5.72
C LEU A 23 9.29 -6.46 4.54
N ALA A 24 10.44 -5.79 4.68
CA ALA A 24 11.00 -4.96 3.61
C ALA A 24 11.30 -5.79 2.35
N ASP A 25 11.93 -6.96 2.55
CA ASP A 25 12.24 -7.89 1.47
C ASP A 25 10.96 -8.43 0.79
N GLU A 26 9.91 -8.75 1.55
CA GLU A 26 8.62 -9.24 1.02
C GLU A 26 7.87 -8.21 0.17
N VAL A 27 7.91 -6.93 0.53
CA VAL A 27 7.16 -5.87 -0.17
C VAL A 27 8.02 -5.04 -1.13
N GLY A 28 9.29 -5.41 -1.31
CA GLY A 28 10.20 -4.78 -2.28
C GLY A 28 10.66 -3.37 -1.91
N VAL A 29 10.87 -3.09 -0.62
CA VAL A 29 11.36 -1.78 -0.13
C VAL A 29 12.56 -1.94 0.80
N THR A 30 13.11 -0.82 1.30
CA THR A 30 14.20 -0.86 2.29
C THR A 30 13.68 -1.03 3.71
N GLU A 31 14.50 -1.60 4.60
CA GLU A 31 14.18 -1.67 6.04
C GLU A 31 13.93 -0.28 6.65
N SER A 32 14.66 0.74 6.20
CA SER A 32 14.44 2.13 6.61
C SER A 32 13.06 2.66 6.19
N THR A 33 12.53 2.22 5.05
CA THR A 33 11.17 2.53 4.60
C THR A 33 10.13 1.94 5.54
N ILE A 34 10.30 0.67 5.93
CA ILE A 34 9.44 0.03 6.94
C ILE A 34 9.50 0.78 8.27
N SER A 35 10.69 1.13 8.75
CA SER A 35 10.86 1.90 9.99
C SER A 35 10.15 3.26 9.93
N ASN A 36 10.22 3.96 8.80
CA ASN A 36 9.49 5.22 8.59
C ASN A 36 7.98 5.02 8.62
N TRP A 37 7.47 3.95 7.99
CA TRP A 37 6.06 3.60 8.02
C TRP A 37 5.58 3.30 9.43
N GLU A 38 6.36 2.55 10.22
CA GLU A 38 6.06 2.23 11.62
C GLU A 38 6.05 3.47 12.53
N GLN A 39 6.94 4.42 12.29
CA GLN A 39 7.00 5.68 13.03
C GLN A 39 5.98 6.72 12.56
N GLY A 40 5.22 6.41 11.52
CA GLY A 40 4.19 7.29 10.99
C GLY A 40 4.70 8.53 10.23
N ARG A 41 5.96 8.52 9.79
CA ARG A 41 6.59 9.65 9.09
C ARG A 41 6.21 9.64 7.61
N ASN A 42 5.76 10.78 7.07
CA ASN A 42 5.46 11.08 5.65
C ASN A 42 4.49 10.14 4.88
N SER A 43 4.45 8.85 5.21
CA SER A 43 3.76 7.78 4.49
C SER A 43 2.32 7.56 4.95
N LEU A 44 1.97 7.97 6.18
CA LEU A 44 0.59 7.83 6.70
C LEU A 44 -0.41 8.71 5.96
N VAL A 45 0.02 9.88 5.47
CA VAL A 45 -0.85 10.77 4.69
C VAL A 45 -1.27 10.10 3.38
N TRP A 46 -0.35 9.39 2.72
CA TRP A 46 -0.65 8.62 1.53
C TRP A 46 -1.59 7.45 1.85
N LEU A 47 -1.27 6.65 2.87
CA LEU A 47 -2.12 5.51 3.28
C LEU A 47 -3.54 5.94 3.67
N GLU A 48 -3.70 7.08 4.35
CA GLU A 48 -5.01 7.65 4.67
C GLU A 48 -5.80 8.02 3.40
N ARG A 49 -5.13 8.60 2.40
CA ARG A 49 -5.75 8.93 1.10
C ARG A 49 -6.18 7.68 0.35
N VAL A 50 -5.32 6.65 0.28
CA VAL A 50 -5.65 5.37 -0.34
C VAL A 50 -6.82 4.70 0.36
N ALA A 51 -6.85 4.71 1.71
CA ALA A 51 -7.97 4.17 2.47
C ALA A 51 -9.29 4.92 2.20
N LYS A 52 -9.25 6.25 2.12
CA LYS A 52 -10.41 7.07 1.74
C LYS A 52 -10.86 6.78 0.30
N LEU A 53 -9.92 6.61 -0.62
CA LEU A 53 -10.20 6.27 -2.02
C LEU A 53 -10.89 4.90 -2.11
N CYS A 54 -10.34 3.87 -1.46
CA CYS A 54 -10.93 2.54 -1.37
C CYS A 54 -12.35 2.57 -0.78
N HIS A 55 -12.56 3.35 0.28
CA HIS A 55 -13.89 3.52 0.88
C HIS A 55 -14.88 4.18 -0.06
N ALA A 56 -14.46 5.22 -0.79
CA ALA A 56 -15.30 5.93 -1.75
C ALA A 56 -15.67 5.04 -2.95
N LEU A 57 -14.75 4.20 -3.41
CA LEU A 57 -14.94 3.29 -4.55
C LEU A 57 -15.51 1.92 -4.17
N LYS A 58 -15.66 1.64 -2.87
CA LYS A 58 -16.11 0.34 -2.33
C LYS A 58 -15.24 -0.83 -2.80
N CYS A 59 -13.93 -0.64 -2.84
CA CYS A 59 -12.95 -1.64 -3.27
C CYS A 59 -11.85 -1.82 -2.24
N THR A 60 -10.98 -2.80 -2.45
CA THR A 60 -9.71 -2.97 -1.71
C THR A 60 -8.54 -2.39 -2.50
N PRO A 61 -7.38 -2.10 -1.86
CA PRO A 61 -6.24 -1.48 -2.55
C PRO A 61 -5.69 -2.28 -3.73
N ASP A 62 -5.76 -3.61 -3.70
CA ASP A 62 -5.34 -4.50 -4.79
C ASP A 62 -6.21 -4.34 -6.05
N GLN A 63 -7.46 -3.90 -5.91
CA GLN A 63 -8.36 -3.62 -7.04
C GLN A 63 -8.12 -2.24 -7.68
N LEU A 64 -7.19 -1.44 -7.16
CA LEU A 64 -6.86 -0.12 -7.73
C LEU A 64 -5.82 -0.19 -8.86
N ILE A 65 -5.18 -1.35 -9.06
CA ILE A 65 -4.02 -1.48 -9.95
C ILE A 65 -4.19 -2.74 -10.78
N ASP A 66 -4.11 -2.61 -12.10
CA ASP A 66 -3.95 -3.72 -13.02
C ASP A 66 -2.51 -3.80 -13.51
N TYR A 67 -2.02 -5.03 -13.70
CA TYR A 67 -0.72 -5.29 -14.28
C TYR A 67 -0.91 -5.67 -15.74
N ILE A 68 -0.66 -4.71 -16.64
CA ILE A 68 -0.69 -4.95 -18.08
C ILE A 68 0.68 -5.48 -18.48
N ASP A 69 0.72 -6.74 -18.91
CA ASP A 69 1.90 -7.29 -19.56
C ASP A 69 1.97 -6.71 -21.00
N PRO A 70 3.01 -5.92 -21.34
CA PRO A 70 3.14 -5.33 -22.66
C PRO A 70 3.24 -6.37 -23.79
N ASP A 71 3.62 -7.61 -23.47
CA ASP A 71 3.77 -8.70 -24.43
C ASP A 71 2.53 -9.62 -24.48
N SER A 72 1.50 -9.38 -23.65
CA SER A 72 0.23 -10.08 -23.72
C SER A 72 -0.65 -9.49 -24.84
N GLU A 73 -0.90 -10.28 -25.89
CA GLU A 73 -1.70 -9.91 -27.09
C GLU A 73 -3.19 -9.60 -26.81
N SER A 74 -3.60 -9.41 -25.54
CA SER A 74 -4.97 -9.08 -25.16
C SER A 74 -5.09 -7.68 -24.56
N VAL A 75 -4.88 -6.63 -25.35
CA VAL A 75 -5.40 -5.29 -25.01
C VAL A 75 -6.39 -4.84 -26.08
N SER A 76 -7.68 -5.03 -25.77
CA SER A 76 -8.77 -4.46 -26.55
C SER A 76 -8.74 -2.94 -26.38
N LYS A 77 -8.65 -2.19 -27.48
CA LYS A 77 -8.42 -0.74 -27.59
C LYS A 77 -9.55 0.17 -27.06
N SER A 78 -10.40 -0.28 -26.14
CA SER A 78 -11.65 0.44 -25.80
C SER A 78 -11.56 1.50 -24.70
N GLU A 79 -10.45 1.66 -23.98
CA GLU A 79 -10.41 2.55 -22.78
C GLU A 79 -9.37 3.68 -22.83
N LEU A 80 -9.00 4.17 -24.02
CA LEU A 80 -8.51 5.55 -24.16
C LEU A 80 -9.66 6.43 -24.65
N LYS A 81 -10.35 7.08 -23.73
CA LYS A 81 -11.17 8.27 -24.01
C LYS A 81 -10.67 9.43 -23.19
#